data_AF-A0A916VNG9-F1
#
_entry.id   AF-A0A916VNG9-F1
#
_cell.length_a   1.000
_cell.length_b   1.000
_cell.length_c   1.000
_cell.angle_alpha   90.00
_cell.angle_beta   90.00
_cell.angle_gamma   90.00
#
_symmetry.space_group_name_H-M   'P 1'
#
loop_
_entity.id
_entity.type
_entity.pdbx_description
1 polymer ?
#
loop_
_entity_poly.entity_id
_entity_poly.type
_entity_poly.pdbx_seq_one_letter_code
_entity_poly.pdbx_strand_id
1 'polypeptide(L)'
;MTKSELLQLPTMSSCIRLGLENLKSFEVVDHQFRNWGLTFSNAIAIEPSNPAFAIPPGVKVLMGAPKSGLIEIHFKFPVKFVSGVVTSSRRTILSAYDQNEELLAKDETSASNLLNSNSHISPNAQLTVNAENIHKVSFYAFEGQLIVVDLKFGF
;
A
#
# COMPACT_ATOMS: atom_id res chain seq x y z
N MET A 1 3.00 -8.64 -36.12
CA MET A 1 3.90 -8.23 -35.02
C MET A 1 5.27 -8.77 -35.33
N THR A 2 6.25 -7.90 -35.53
CA THR A 2 7.61 -8.29 -35.89
C THR A 2 8.49 -8.38 -34.64
N LYS A 3 9.48 -9.27 -34.69
CA LYS A 3 10.47 -9.55 -33.62
C LYS A 3 11.19 -8.31 -33.06
N SER A 4 11.11 -7.18 -33.77
CA SER A 4 11.74 -5.90 -33.39
C SER A 4 10.95 -5.12 -32.33
N GLU A 5 9.66 -5.38 -32.15
CA GLU A 5 8.83 -4.71 -31.12
C GLU A 5 8.98 -5.36 -29.73
N LEU A 6 9.52 -6.59 -29.67
CA LEU A 6 9.75 -7.31 -28.41
C LEU A 6 11.00 -6.85 -27.64
N LEU A 7 11.87 -6.02 -28.26
CA LEU A 7 13.16 -5.60 -27.70
C LEU A 7 13.15 -4.20 -27.06
N GLN A 8 11.98 -3.57 -26.92
CA GLN A 8 11.82 -2.25 -26.27
C GLN A 8 10.91 -2.28 -25.04
N LEU A 9 10.71 -3.44 -24.42
CA LEU A 9 10.27 -3.42 -23.03
C LEU A 9 11.45 -2.91 -22.21
N PRO A 10 11.33 -1.77 -21.48
CA PRO A 10 12.27 -1.47 -20.43
C PRO A 10 12.39 -2.76 -19.61
N THR A 11 13.59 -3.17 -19.22
CA THR A 11 13.77 -4.12 -18.13
C THR A 11 13.10 -3.50 -16.92
N MET A 12 11.79 -3.70 -16.80
CA MET A 12 10.96 -3.16 -15.75
C MET A 12 11.57 -3.73 -14.49
N SER A 13 12.04 -2.86 -13.59
CA SER A 13 12.50 -3.30 -12.28
C SER A 13 11.46 -4.28 -11.75
N SER A 14 11.91 -5.49 -11.42
CA SER A 14 11.06 -6.57 -10.90
C SER A 14 10.32 -6.15 -9.63
N CYS A 15 10.76 -5.05 -9.00
CA CYS A 15 10.15 -4.41 -7.85
C CYS A 15 10.13 -2.90 -8.07
N ILE A 16 8.94 -2.31 -8.01
CA ILE A 16 8.70 -0.87 -8.05
C ILE A 16 8.36 -0.42 -6.64
N ARG A 17 9.09 0.57 -6.13
CA ARG A 17 8.79 1.29 -4.88
C ARG A 17 8.12 2.62 -5.20
N LEU A 18 7.00 2.93 -4.58
CA LEU A 18 6.35 4.22 -4.79
C LEU A 18 7.10 5.35 -4.09
N GLY A 19 7.36 6.43 -4.83
CA GLY A 19 7.96 7.65 -4.30
C GLY A 19 6.93 8.56 -3.63
N LEU A 20 6.45 8.18 -2.44
CA LEU A 20 5.46 8.94 -1.66
C LEU A 20 5.96 10.34 -1.27
N GLU A 21 7.28 10.54 -1.19
CA GLU A 21 7.92 11.81 -0.84
C GLU A 21 7.57 12.96 -1.80
N ASN A 22 7.13 12.65 -3.03
CA ASN A 22 6.79 13.66 -4.04
C ASN A 22 5.34 14.15 -3.95
N LEU A 23 4.50 13.50 -3.13
CA LEU A 23 3.11 13.90 -2.92
C LEU A 23 3.07 15.21 -2.10
N LYS A 24 1.96 15.93 -2.14
CA LYS A 24 1.70 17.08 -1.26
C LYS A 24 0.94 16.62 -0.02
N SER A 25 1.17 17.27 1.11
CA SER A 25 0.40 17.00 2.33
C SER A 25 -1.08 17.35 2.11
N PHE A 26 -1.96 16.46 2.56
CA PHE A 26 -3.42 16.46 2.33
C PHE A 26 -3.84 16.31 0.86
N GLU A 27 -2.95 15.88 -0.03
CA GLU A 27 -3.31 15.52 -1.39
C GLU A 27 -4.17 14.25 -1.41
N VAL A 28 -5.28 14.28 -2.14
CA VAL A 28 -6.04 13.06 -2.46
C VAL A 28 -5.23 12.23 -3.44
N VAL A 29 -4.91 11.01 -3.04
CA VAL A 29 -4.13 10.07 -3.84
C VAL A 29 -5.09 9.15 -4.58
N ASP A 30 -5.07 9.25 -5.89
CA ASP A 30 -5.95 8.53 -6.82
C ASP A 30 -5.14 8.15 -8.07
N HIS A 31 -4.70 9.15 -8.85
CA HIS A 31 -4.12 8.94 -10.17
C HIS A 31 -2.63 9.29 -10.29
N GLN A 32 -1.99 9.74 -9.21
CA GLN A 32 -0.61 10.24 -9.20
C GLN A 32 0.40 9.19 -9.70
N PHE A 33 0.07 7.91 -9.59
CA PHE A 33 0.93 6.79 -9.99
C PHE A 33 0.42 6.04 -11.23
N ARG A 34 -0.50 6.63 -12.01
CA ARG A 34 -1.07 6.00 -13.22
C ARG A 34 0.00 5.58 -14.25
N ASN A 35 1.14 6.26 -14.30
CA ASN A 35 2.27 5.90 -15.17
C ASN A 35 2.85 4.51 -14.85
N TRP A 36 2.70 4.06 -13.61
CA TRP A 36 3.05 2.70 -13.17
C TRP A 36 1.88 1.71 -13.27
N GLY A 37 0.75 2.15 -13.82
CA GLY A 37 -0.44 1.32 -13.98
C GLY A 37 -1.23 1.10 -12.70
N LEU A 38 -1.11 1.97 -11.69
CA LEU A 38 -1.84 1.86 -10.44
C LEU A 38 -2.67 3.09 -10.11
N THR A 39 -3.84 2.86 -9.52
CA THR A 39 -4.72 3.88 -8.95
C THR A 39 -5.09 3.55 -7.52
N PHE A 40 -5.45 4.57 -6.77
CA PHE A 40 -5.84 4.44 -5.37
C PHE A 40 -7.32 4.82 -5.18
N SER A 41 -7.97 4.14 -4.25
CA SER A 41 -9.26 4.56 -3.72
C SER A 41 -9.14 4.78 -2.22
N ASN A 42 -9.78 5.85 -1.74
CA ASN A 42 -9.85 6.18 -0.32
C ASN A 42 -8.46 6.43 0.33
N ALA A 43 -7.57 7.14 -0.36
CA ALA A 43 -6.24 7.46 0.14
C ALA A 43 -5.97 8.97 0.09
N ILE A 44 -5.30 9.47 1.13
CA ILE A 44 -4.70 10.81 1.17
C ILE A 44 -3.24 10.70 1.58
N ALA A 45 -2.40 11.61 1.10
CA ALA A 45 -1.04 11.77 1.60
C ALA A 45 -1.05 12.71 2.81
N ILE A 46 -0.34 12.35 3.88
CA ILE A 46 -0.20 13.20 5.06
C ILE A 46 1.24 13.17 5.59
N GLU A 47 1.58 14.19 6.37
CA GLU A 47 2.73 14.17 7.27
C GLU A 47 2.18 13.99 8.70
N PRO A 48 2.33 12.81 9.32
CA PRO A 48 1.76 12.56 10.63
C PRO A 48 2.38 13.45 11.70
N SER A 49 1.56 14.13 12.49
CA SER A 49 2.00 14.92 13.65
C SER A 49 1.92 14.16 14.97
N ASN A 50 1.20 13.02 14.99
CA ASN A 50 1.04 12.21 16.18
C ASN A 50 2.24 11.24 16.34
N PRO A 51 3.04 11.38 17.41
CA PRO A 51 4.23 10.54 17.64
C PRO A 51 3.90 9.06 17.86
N ALA A 52 2.65 8.70 18.18
CA ALA A 52 2.23 7.30 18.32
C ALA A 52 2.43 6.48 17.03
N PHE A 53 2.51 7.13 15.87
CA PHE A 53 2.77 6.48 14.60
C PHE A 53 4.26 6.21 14.32
N ALA A 54 5.17 6.71 15.16
CA ALA A 54 6.62 6.54 15.03
C ALA A 54 7.18 6.93 13.65
N ILE A 55 6.64 8.01 13.07
CA ILE A 55 7.08 8.57 11.79
C ILE A 55 7.94 9.82 12.06
N PRO A 56 9.15 9.92 11.47
CA PRO A 56 9.95 11.14 11.57
C PRO A 56 9.24 12.35 10.95
N PRO A 57 9.48 13.57 11.46
CA PRO A 57 8.93 14.79 10.86
C PRO A 57 9.28 14.93 9.37
N GLY A 58 8.32 15.39 8.56
CA GLY A 58 8.49 15.61 7.12
C GLY A 58 8.38 14.36 6.24
N VAL A 59 8.20 13.16 6.82
CA VAL A 59 7.95 11.94 6.05
C VAL A 59 6.49 11.86 5.65
N LYS A 60 6.24 11.68 4.35
CA LYS A 60 4.90 11.52 3.78
C LYS A 60 4.48 10.07 3.77
N VAL A 61 3.24 9.82 4.19
CA VAL A 61 2.63 8.50 4.26
C VAL A 61 1.23 8.55 3.64
N LEU A 62 0.70 7.40 3.26
CA LEU A 62 -0.71 7.27 2.87
C LEU A 62 -1.56 7.00 4.10
N MET A 63 -2.74 7.60 4.16
CA MET A 63 -3.77 7.33 5.16
C MET A 63 -5.11 7.06 4.48
N GLY A 64 -5.89 6.16 5.06
CA GLY A 64 -7.26 5.88 4.61
C GLY A 64 -8.21 7.03 4.92
N ALA A 65 -8.78 7.67 3.90
CA ALA A 65 -9.76 8.74 4.04
C ALA A 65 -10.64 8.89 2.77
N PRO A 66 -11.94 9.24 2.90
CA PRO A 66 -12.65 9.58 4.15
C PRO A 66 -13.04 8.36 5.01
N LYS A 67 -13.06 7.15 4.45
CA LYS A 67 -13.34 5.92 5.22
C LYS A 67 -12.10 5.55 6.01
N SER A 68 -12.15 5.71 7.32
CA SER A 68 -11.00 5.40 8.17
C SER A 68 -10.62 3.92 8.06
N GLY A 69 -9.32 3.65 8.01
CA GLY A 69 -8.79 2.29 8.08
C GLY A 69 -8.96 1.44 6.84
N LEU A 70 -9.34 2.00 5.69
CA LEU A 70 -9.33 1.30 4.40
C LEU A 70 -8.46 2.06 3.40
N ILE A 71 -7.62 1.36 2.64
CA ILE A 71 -6.98 1.89 1.43
C ILE A 71 -7.09 0.79 0.38
N GLU A 72 -7.57 1.12 -0.82
CA GLU A 72 -7.59 0.19 -1.94
C GLU A 72 -6.65 0.65 -3.03
N ILE A 73 -6.02 -0.31 -3.68
CA ILE A 73 -5.05 -0.11 -4.76
C ILE A 73 -5.46 -1.02 -5.89
N HIS A 74 -5.64 -0.44 -7.08
CA HIS A 74 -6.01 -1.16 -8.28
C HIS A 74 -4.87 -1.13 -9.28
N PHE A 75 -4.61 -2.29 -9.89
CA PHE A 75 -3.56 -2.47 -10.88
C PHE A 75 -4.19 -2.69 -12.26
N LYS A 76 -3.77 -1.86 -13.22
CA LYS A 76 -4.14 -1.97 -14.64
C LYS A 76 -3.59 -3.25 -15.27
N PHE A 77 -2.38 -3.64 -14.87
CA PHE A 77 -1.73 -4.87 -15.28
C PHE A 77 -1.51 -5.73 -14.03
N PRO A 78 -1.79 -7.04 -14.09
CA PRO A 78 -1.68 -7.90 -12.91
C PRO A 78 -0.27 -7.91 -12.36
N VAL A 79 -0.16 -7.87 -11.03
CA VAL A 79 1.10 -7.95 -10.30
C VAL A 79 1.21 -9.30 -9.57
N LYS A 80 2.42 -9.70 -9.20
CA LYS A 80 2.70 -10.96 -8.50
C LYS A 80 2.91 -10.81 -7.00
N PHE A 81 3.30 -9.62 -6.57
CA PHE A 81 3.42 -9.32 -5.15
C PHE A 81 3.11 -7.86 -4.86
N VAL A 82 2.67 -7.63 -3.62
CA VAL A 82 2.57 -6.29 -3.02
C VAL A 82 3.10 -6.37 -1.59
N SER A 83 3.90 -5.39 -1.21
CA SER A 83 4.44 -5.25 0.14
C SER A 83 4.24 -3.82 0.64
N GLY A 84 3.72 -3.69 1.85
CA GLY A 84 3.51 -2.40 2.50
C GLY A 84 4.08 -2.37 3.90
N VAL A 85 4.64 -1.23 4.30
CA VAL A 85 5.05 -0.97 5.68
C VAL A 85 3.95 -0.16 6.36
N VAL A 86 3.38 -0.69 7.44
CA VAL A 86 2.17 -0.14 8.08
C VAL A 86 2.34 0.15 9.56
N THR A 87 1.65 1.18 10.01
CA THR A 87 1.42 1.46 11.44
C THR A 87 -0.06 1.73 11.67
N SER A 88 -0.64 1.08 12.66
CA SER A 88 -2.08 1.02 12.85
C SER A 88 -2.50 0.90 14.32
N SER A 89 -3.60 1.56 14.63
CA SER A 89 -4.30 1.49 15.93
C SER A 89 -5.03 0.17 16.18
N ARG A 90 -5.12 -0.69 15.16
CA ARG A 90 -5.79 -2.00 15.22
C ARG A 90 -4.98 -3.05 14.46
N ARG A 91 -5.40 -4.31 14.57
CA ARG A 91 -4.96 -5.35 13.64
C ARG A 91 -5.22 -4.88 12.20
N THR A 92 -4.29 -5.17 11.30
CA THR A 92 -4.35 -4.72 9.90
C THR A 92 -4.21 -5.90 8.99
N ILE A 93 -5.05 -5.99 7.96
CA ILE A 93 -5.01 -7.04 6.94
C ILE A 93 -4.65 -6.40 5.60
N LEU A 94 -3.64 -6.94 4.93
CA LEU A 94 -3.39 -6.74 3.51
C LEU A 94 -4.01 -7.91 2.75
N SER A 95 -5.03 -7.64 1.93
CA SER A 95 -5.72 -8.66 1.12
C SER A 95 -5.44 -8.42 -0.36
N ALA A 96 -5.16 -9.47 -1.12
CA ALA A 96 -4.98 -9.43 -2.57
C ALA A 96 -6.13 -10.14 -3.29
N TYR A 97 -6.59 -9.56 -4.39
CA TYR A 97 -7.71 -10.05 -5.17
C TYR A 97 -7.40 -10.10 -6.65
N ASP A 98 -8.07 -11.01 -7.36
CA ASP A 98 -8.05 -11.09 -8.81
C ASP A 98 -9.01 -10.06 -9.45
N GLN A 99 -9.17 -10.13 -10.77
CA GLN A 99 -10.08 -9.25 -11.53
C GLN A 99 -11.57 -9.45 -11.21
N ASN A 100 -11.94 -10.59 -10.63
CA ASN A 100 -13.32 -10.93 -10.26
C ASN A 100 -13.61 -10.62 -8.78
N GLU A 101 -12.69 -9.95 -8.10
CA GLU A 101 -12.72 -9.68 -6.66
C GLU A 101 -12.65 -10.95 -5.78
N GLU A 102 -12.13 -12.05 -6.31
CA GLU A 102 -11.85 -13.26 -5.53
C GLU A 102 -10.55 -13.08 -4.73
N LEU A 103 -10.59 -13.43 -3.44
CA LEU A 103 -9.41 -13.34 -2.56
C LEU A 103 -8.35 -14.37 -2.97
N LEU A 104 -7.17 -13.89 -3.33
CA LEU A 104 -6.03 -14.72 -3.72
C LEU A 104 -5.09 -15.02 -2.56
N ALA A 105 -4.78 -14.01 -1.75
CA ALA A 105 -3.85 -14.11 -0.63
C ALA A 105 -4.11 -13.01 0.40
N LYS A 106 -3.64 -13.22 1.63
CA LYS A 106 -3.65 -12.19 2.66
C LYS A 106 -2.46 -12.33 3.62
N ASP A 107 -2.11 -11.21 4.24
CA ASP A 107 -1.16 -11.13 5.36
C ASP A 107 -1.73 -10.16 6.41
N GLU A 108 -1.42 -10.36 7.69
CA GLU A 108 -2.03 -9.58 8.76
C GLU A 108 -1.14 -9.38 10.00
N THR A 109 -1.29 -8.22 10.65
CA THR A 109 -0.85 -8.05 12.04
C THR A 109 -1.92 -8.62 12.98
N SER A 110 -1.51 -9.24 14.09
CA SER A 110 -2.47 -9.81 15.05
C SER A 110 -3.10 -8.76 15.98
N ALA A 111 -2.51 -7.57 16.08
CA ALA A 111 -2.94 -6.48 16.97
C ALA A 111 -2.51 -5.11 16.42
N SER A 112 -2.81 -4.04 17.18
CA SER A 112 -2.23 -2.71 16.95
C SER A 112 -0.71 -2.77 16.99
N ASN A 113 -0.05 -1.82 16.31
CA ASN A 113 1.39 -1.62 16.40
C ASN A 113 1.74 -0.13 16.56
N LEU A 114 0.88 0.65 17.22
CA LEU A 114 1.25 2.01 17.63
C LEU A 114 2.38 1.96 18.66
N LEU A 115 3.21 3.01 18.67
CA LEU A 115 4.20 3.22 19.72
C LEU A 115 3.49 3.31 21.08
N ASN A 116 4.06 2.64 22.09
CA ASN A 116 3.49 2.53 23.44
C ASN A 116 2.11 1.84 23.50
N SER A 117 1.70 1.13 22.45
CA SER A 117 0.60 0.17 22.58
C SER A 117 1.04 -1.02 23.45
N ASN A 118 0.09 -1.69 24.11
CA ASN A 118 0.35 -2.92 24.86
C ASN A 118 0.62 -4.15 23.94
N SER A 119 0.97 -3.91 22.67
CA SER A 119 1.22 -4.94 21.67
C SER A 119 2.71 -5.24 21.58
N HIS A 120 3.04 -6.48 21.25
CA HIS A 120 4.42 -6.89 20.96
C HIS A 120 4.87 -6.53 19.53
N ILE A 121 3.96 -6.00 18.70
CA ILE A 121 4.26 -5.64 17.31
C ILE A 121 4.81 -4.22 17.28
N SER A 122 6.03 -4.07 16.80
CA SER A 122 6.65 -2.76 16.61
C SER A 122 5.93 -1.94 15.51
N PRO A 123 5.90 -0.60 15.62
CA PRO A 123 5.52 0.28 14.53
C PRO A 123 6.30 -0.04 13.25
N ASN A 124 5.73 0.34 12.09
CA ASN A 124 6.30 0.10 10.77
C ASN A 124 6.45 -1.41 10.47
N ALA A 125 5.42 -2.19 10.81
CA ALA A 125 5.37 -3.62 10.49
C ALA A 125 5.18 -3.82 8.99
N GLN A 126 5.87 -4.78 8.40
CA GLN A 126 5.71 -5.11 6.98
C GLN A 126 4.61 -6.15 6.80
N LEU A 127 3.70 -5.91 5.86
CA LEU A 127 2.73 -6.88 5.35
C LEU A 127 3.05 -7.18 3.88
N THR A 128 3.02 -8.44 3.47
CA THR A 128 3.35 -8.85 2.11
C THR A 128 2.44 -9.97 1.61
N VAL A 129 1.88 -9.79 0.42
CA VAL A 129 1.07 -10.79 -0.28
C VAL A 129 1.76 -11.18 -1.59
N ASN A 130 1.73 -12.48 -1.89
CA ASN A 130 2.24 -13.05 -3.13
C ASN A 130 1.14 -13.94 -3.73
N ALA A 131 0.80 -13.70 -4.98
CA ALA A 131 -0.15 -14.50 -5.75
C ALA A 131 0.02 -14.18 -7.23
N GLU A 132 -0.31 -15.12 -8.10
CA GLU A 132 -0.42 -14.81 -9.53
C GLU A 132 -1.68 -13.95 -9.76
N ASN A 133 -1.63 -13.03 -10.72
CA ASN A 133 -2.79 -12.28 -11.21
C ASN A 133 -3.46 -11.33 -10.21
N ILE A 134 -2.70 -10.65 -9.34
CA ILE A 134 -3.25 -9.65 -8.41
C ILE A 134 -3.67 -8.40 -9.20
N HIS A 135 -4.96 -8.06 -9.15
CA HIS A 135 -5.53 -6.86 -9.76
C HIS A 135 -5.96 -5.80 -8.75
N LYS A 136 -6.23 -6.20 -7.51
CA LYS A 136 -6.58 -5.28 -6.41
C LYS A 136 -5.86 -5.73 -5.14
N VAL A 137 -5.39 -4.78 -4.35
CA VAL A 137 -5.14 -5.02 -2.92
C VAL A 137 -5.92 -4.05 -2.06
N SER A 138 -6.23 -4.47 -0.83
CA SER A 138 -6.77 -3.59 0.20
C SER A 138 -5.96 -3.72 1.49
N PHE A 139 -5.67 -2.58 2.11
CA PHE A 139 -5.28 -2.53 3.50
C PHE A 139 -6.52 -2.20 4.34
N TYR A 140 -6.82 -3.02 5.34
CA TYR A 140 -7.97 -2.83 6.20
C TYR A 140 -7.62 -2.95 7.69
N ALA A 141 -8.00 -1.94 8.47
CA ALA A 141 -7.71 -1.81 9.90
C ALA A 141 -8.98 -1.74 10.76
N PHE A 142 -10.11 -2.31 10.32
CA PHE A 142 -11.36 -2.40 11.10
C PHE A 142 -11.82 -1.07 11.67
N GLU A 143 -11.91 -0.05 10.80
CA GLU A 143 -12.25 1.34 11.14
C GLU A 143 -11.24 2.06 12.06
N GLY A 144 -10.11 1.41 12.36
CA GLY A 144 -8.99 2.02 13.05
C GLY A 144 -8.24 3.03 12.17
N GLN A 145 -7.41 3.84 12.81
CA GLN A 145 -6.41 4.64 12.11
C GLN A 145 -5.30 3.72 11.57
N LEU A 146 -4.95 3.92 10.30
CA LEU A 146 -3.95 3.18 9.56
C LEU A 146 -3.14 4.16 8.69
N ILE A 147 -1.82 4.01 8.71
CA ILE A 147 -0.94 4.61 7.73
C ILE A 147 -0.13 3.55 6.99
N VAL A 148 0.15 3.81 5.70
CA VAL A 148 1.10 3.06 4.87
C VAL A 148 2.29 3.96 4.59
N VAL A 149 3.45 3.55 5.10
CA VAL A 149 4.70 4.32 5.13
C VAL A 149 5.56 4.06 3.89
N ASP A 150 5.54 2.83 3.41
CA ASP A 150 6.23 2.41 2.20
C ASP A 150 5.34 1.41 1.45
N LEU A 151 5.42 1.42 0.13
CA LEU A 151 4.63 0.54 -0.73
C LEU A 151 5.45 0.10 -1.94
N LYS A 152 5.49 -1.21 -2.15
CA LYS A 152 6.23 -1.88 -3.22
C LYS A 152 5.35 -2.92 -3.90
N PHE A 153 5.56 -3.12 -5.18
CA PHE A 153 4.90 -4.18 -5.95
C PHE A 153 5.78 -4.62 -7.12
N GLY A 154 5.43 -5.72 -7.78
CA GLY A 154 6.15 -6.19 -8.97
C GLY A 154 5.37 -7.18 -9.83
N PHE A 155 5.79 -7.33 -11.08
CA PHE A 155 5.12 -8.10 -12.15
C PHE A 155 5.62 -9.54 -12.30
#